data_AF-A0A8S9Z710-F1
#
_entry.id   AF-A0A8S9Z710-F1
#
_cell.length_a   1.000
_cell.length_b   1.000
_cell.length_c   1.000
_cell.angle_alpha   90.00
_cell.angle_beta   90.00
_cell.angle_gamma   90.00
#
_symmetry.space_group_name_H-M   'P 1'
#
loop_
_entity.id
_entity.type
_entity.pdbx_description
1 polymer ?
#
loop_
_entity_poly.entity_id
_entity_poly.type
_entity_poly.pdbx_seq_one_letter_code
_entity_poly.pdbx_strand_id
1 'polypeptide(L)'
;MSHLPTPEFRPRFDENFSSTYNDANCHGVSPDEAELTLLIKPQTKLETVLRTINSELATLGYPTVFYVERGQPHISIDLLVQSMLRLLESYFKDISVRDELGCRLRSVEADLTQVQKMYRRCQEELSEALKANAFAKERERRYEEEKKTLNCRLKASSDEVRKLQQNFQRHETQVLHEKRKVERELAGLRERLAISISKSKNPRSPNRRPVRNRTLNTCISGLSASTFTLPENADRSSPSIPNGQLVTRVTVHPTRTVSSCIAANVRQSKSPENLMSMSNKNGLSISEDEGTVQVVHRCSCR
;
A
#
# COMPACT_ATOMS: atom_id res chain seq x y z
N MET A 1 32.94 -21.59 1.71
CA MET A 1 34.09 -22.46 1.41
C MET A 1 33.92 -23.74 2.19
N SER A 2 33.52 -24.82 1.52
CA SER A 2 33.38 -26.14 2.11
C SER A 2 33.83 -27.12 1.03
N HIS A 3 35.10 -27.50 1.13
CA HIS A 3 35.76 -28.43 0.22
C HIS A 3 35.20 -29.84 0.49
N LEU A 4 34.45 -30.37 -0.48
CA LEU A 4 34.12 -31.78 -0.52
C LEU A 4 35.36 -32.55 -0.98
N PRO A 5 35.75 -33.65 -0.32
CA PRO A 5 36.90 -34.43 -0.74
C PRO A 5 36.54 -35.22 -2.00
N THR A 6 37.30 -34.98 -3.06
CA THR A 6 37.34 -35.77 -4.29
C THR A 6 37.78 -37.21 -3.95
N PRO A 7 37.11 -38.26 -4.45
CA PRO A 7 37.60 -39.62 -4.27
C PRO A 7 38.83 -39.84 -5.16
N GLU A 8 39.99 -39.90 -4.50
CA GLU A 8 41.29 -40.27 -5.06
C GLU A 8 41.28 -41.71 -5.60
N PHE A 9 42.05 -41.88 -6.67
CA PHE A 9 42.44 -43.09 -7.39
C PHE A 9 42.61 -44.35 -6.52
N ARG A 10 41.99 -45.47 -6.93
CA ARG A 10 42.34 -46.81 -6.40
C ARG A 10 43.64 -47.32 -7.05
N PRO A 11 44.55 -47.96 -6.30
CA PRO A 11 45.69 -48.65 -6.89
C PRO A 11 45.23 -49.94 -7.57
N ARG A 12 45.91 -50.27 -8.67
CA ARG A 12 45.79 -51.49 -9.47
C ARG A 12 46.01 -52.71 -8.55
N PHE A 13 45.00 -53.56 -8.44
CA PHE A 13 45.08 -54.81 -7.68
C PHE A 13 45.82 -55.83 -8.55
N ASP A 14 47.00 -56.27 -8.12
CA ASP A 14 47.75 -57.35 -8.79
C ASP A 14 47.07 -58.70 -8.50
N GLU A 15 46.61 -59.36 -9.56
CA GLU A 15 46.01 -60.69 -9.53
C GLU A 15 47.08 -61.75 -9.34
N ASN A 16 47.13 -62.36 -8.15
CA ASN A 16 47.78 -63.64 -7.92
C ASN A 16 46.81 -64.57 -7.18
N PHE A 17 45.80 -65.05 -7.89
CA PHE A 17 45.00 -66.19 -7.46
C PHE A 17 45.43 -67.42 -8.26
N SER A 18 46.24 -68.28 -7.66
CA SER A 18 46.43 -69.64 -8.15
C SER A 18 45.17 -70.44 -7.84
N SER A 19 44.33 -70.63 -8.85
CA SER A 19 43.22 -71.58 -8.80
C SER A 19 43.77 -72.99 -8.92
N THR A 20 43.76 -73.75 -7.82
CA THR A 20 44.01 -75.19 -7.86
C THR A 20 42.67 -75.89 -8.01
N TYR A 21 42.26 -76.10 -9.27
CA TYR A 21 41.20 -77.04 -9.61
C TYR A 21 41.75 -78.46 -9.40
N ASN A 22 41.31 -79.13 -8.35
CA ASN A 22 41.44 -80.58 -8.24
C ASN A 22 40.30 -81.21 -9.04
N ASP A 23 40.60 -81.57 -10.29
CA ASP A 23 39.74 -82.45 -11.08
C ASP A 23 39.89 -83.88 -10.55
N ALA A 24 38.90 -84.30 -9.77
CA ALA A 24 38.63 -85.70 -9.53
C ALA A 24 37.13 -85.95 -9.56
N ASN A 25 36.65 -86.28 -10.76
CA ASN A 25 35.69 -87.35 -10.97
C ASN A 25 34.34 -87.24 -10.24
N CYS A 26 33.34 -86.58 -10.83
CA CYS A 26 31.92 -86.83 -10.55
C CYS A 26 31.06 -86.59 -11.80
N HIS A 27 30.54 -87.68 -12.35
CA HIS A 27 29.46 -87.66 -13.33
C HIS A 27 28.15 -87.22 -12.67
N GLY A 28 27.42 -86.30 -13.33
CA GLY A 28 25.98 -86.14 -13.17
C GLY A 28 25.50 -85.13 -12.13
N VAL A 29 25.71 -83.83 -12.36
CA VAL A 29 24.90 -82.77 -11.74
C VAL A 29 24.53 -81.76 -12.83
N SER A 30 23.24 -81.42 -12.90
CA SER A 30 22.68 -80.40 -13.78
C SER A 30 23.41 -79.06 -13.56
N PRO A 31 23.74 -78.26 -14.60
CA PRO A 31 24.56 -77.05 -14.46
C PRO A 31 23.90 -75.91 -13.68
N ASP A 32 22.63 -76.05 -13.28
CA ASP A 32 21.78 -74.95 -12.82
C ASP A 32 21.73 -74.77 -11.28
N GLU A 33 22.40 -75.63 -10.51
CA GLU A 33 22.30 -75.63 -9.03
C GLU A 33 23.63 -75.93 -8.30
N ALA A 34 24.79 -75.67 -8.91
CA ALA A 34 26.06 -75.82 -8.20
C ALA A 34 26.31 -74.60 -7.28
N GLU A 35 25.84 -74.66 -6.03
CA GLU A 35 26.13 -73.64 -5.02
C GLU A 35 27.64 -73.61 -4.72
N LEU A 36 28.29 -72.49 -5.04
CA LEU A 36 29.73 -72.35 -4.87
C LEU A 36 30.04 -72.01 -3.41
N THR A 37 30.45 -73.02 -2.64
CA THR A 37 30.83 -72.86 -1.24
C THR A 37 32.35 -72.98 -1.06
N LEU A 38 32.95 -72.04 -0.32
CA LEU A 38 34.36 -72.13 0.07
C LEU A 38 34.49 -72.57 1.53
N LEU A 39 35.27 -73.62 1.75
CA LEU A 39 35.72 -74.04 3.06
C LEU A 39 36.83 -73.11 3.56
N ILE A 40 36.66 -72.54 4.74
CA ILE A 40 37.64 -71.65 5.37
C ILE A 40 38.34 -72.42 6.50
N LYS A 41 39.64 -72.18 6.67
CA LYS A 41 40.36 -72.73 7.83
C LYS A 41 39.91 -72.01 9.10
N PRO A 42 39.53 -72.73 10.16
CA PRO A 42 39.13 -72.10 11.42
C PRO A 42 40.28 -71.32 12.05
N GLN A 43 39.94 -70.32 12.86
CA GLN A 43 40.85 -69.45 13.63
C GLN A 43 41.78 -68.59 12.75
N THR A 44 41.38 -68.35 11.49
CA THR A 44 42.11 -67.46 10.59
C THR A 44 41.60 -66.02 10.68
N LYS A 45 42.47 -65.06 10.33
CA LYS A 45 42.06 -63.65 10.18
C LYS A 45 40.91 -63.49 9.19
N LEU A 46 40.87 -64.34 8.16
CA LEU A 46 39.81 -64.37 7.15
C LEU A 46 38.47 -64.74 7.79
N GLU A 47 38.42 -65.77 8.65
CA GLU A 47 37.20 -66.13 9.37
C GLU A 47 36.66 -64.96 10.20
N THR A 48 37.53 -64.24 10.92
CA THR A 48 37.13 -63.07 11.72
C THR A 48 36.54 -61.97 10.84
N VAL A 49 37.18 -61.65 9.72
CA VAL A 49 36.69 -60.62 8.77
C VAL A 49 35.35 -61.04 8.17
N LEU A 50 35.19 -62.31 7.79
CA LEU A 50 33.94 -62.83 7.25
C LEU A 50 32.82 -62.80 8.27
N ARG A 51 33.10 -63.09 9.54
CA ARG A 51 32.12 -62.95 10.63
C ARG A 51 31.66 -61.51 10.81
N THR A 52 32.57 -60.54 10.72
CA THR A 52 32.22 -59.11 10.75
C THR A 52 31.38 -58.71 9.53
N ILE A 53 31.77 -59.13 8.33
CA ILE A 53 30.97 -58.87 7.12
C ILE A 53 29.57 -59.46 7.28
N ASN A 54 29.46 -60.67 7.83
CA ASN A 54 28.19 -61.33 8.07
C ASN A 54 27.30 -60.54 9.05
N SER A 55 27.88 -59.99 10.13
CA SER A 55 27.13 -59.16 11.08
C SER A 55 26.69 -57.83 10.48
N GLU A 56 27.52 -57.20 9.65
CA GLU A 56 27.16 -55.97 8.94
C GLU A 56 26.05 -56.22 7.91
N LEU A 57 26.16 -57.30 7.12
CA LEU A 57 25.12 -57.72 6.18
C LEU A 57 23.81 -58.01 6.89
N ALA A 58 23.84 -58.76 8.00
CA ALA A 58 22.64 -59.05 8.79
C ALA A 58 22.01 -57.77 9.38
N THR A 59 22.82 -56.82 9.84
CA THR A 59 22.34 -55.52 10.37
C THR A 59 21.63 -54.71 9.29
N LEU A 60 22.11 -54.78 8.06
CA LEU A 60 21.50 -54.15 6.88
C LEU A 60 20.33 -54.98 6.30
N GLY A 61 19.99 -56.12 6.90
CA GLY A 61 18.88 -57.00 6.47
C GLY A 61 19.21 -57.93 5.29
N TYR A 62 20.49 -58.10 4.95
CA TYR A 62 20.94 -59.04 3.93
C TYR A 62 21.13 -60.46 4.48
N PRO A 63 21.00 -61.50 3.63
CA PRO A 63 21.26 -62.88 4.02
C PRO A 63 22.68 -63.08 4.54
N THR A 64 22.82 -63.92 5.56
CA THR A 64 24.14 -64.31 6.07
C THR A 64 24.84 -65.22 5.08
N VAL A 65 26.02 -64.82 4.64
CA VAL A 65 26.85 -65.51 3.64
C VAL A 65 27.80 -66.53 4.27
N PHE A 66 28.09 -66.35 5.56
CA PHE A 66 28.99 -67.20 6.35
C PHE A 66 28.19 -68.06 7.33
N TYR A 67 28.46 -69.35 7.35
CA TYR A 67 27.84 -70.32 8.26
C TYR A 67 28.85 -71.37 8.70
N VAL A 68 28.54 -72.09 9.78
CA VAL A 68 29.38 -73.17 10.30
C VAL A 68 28.63 -74.48 10.16
N GLU A 69 29.12 -75.37 9.30
CA GLU A 69 28.54 -76.69 9.08
C GLU A 69 29.52 -77.76 9.58
N ARG A 70 29.05 -78.68 10.43
CA ARG A 70 29.88 -79.75 11.03
C ARG A 70 31.18 -79.26 11.69
N GLY A 71 31.15 -78.06 12.28
CA GLY A 71 32.30 -77.44 12.94
C GLY A 71 33.33 -76.79 11.99
N GLN A 72 33.04 -76.75 10.69
CA GLN A 72 33.87 -76.09 9.69
C GLN A 72 33.21 -74.79 9.19
N PRO A 73 33.95 -73.67 9.10
CA PRO A 73 33.40 -72.43 8.59
C PRO A 73 33.33 -72.46 7.05
N HIS A 74 32.14 -72.17 6.52
CA HIS A 74 31.85 -72.11 5.10
C HIS A 74 31.35 -70.72 4.70
N ILE A 75 31.59 -70.34 3.45
CA ILE A 75 30.99 -69.16 2.83
C ILE A 75 30.33 -69.56 1.51
N SER A 76 29.08 -69.12 1.33
CA SER A 76 28.38 -69.23 0.05
C SER A 76 28.74 -68.02 -0.81
N ILE A 77 29.47 -68.25 -1.91
CA ILE A 77 29.87 -67.19 -2.83
C ILE A 77 28.65 -66.61 -3.54
N ASP A 78 27.67 -67.44 -3.88
CA ASP A 78 26.48 -66.98 -4.59
C ASP A 78 25.67 -66.02 -3.73
N LEU A 79 25.46 -66.35 -2.45
CA LEU A 79 24.84 -65.44 -1.47
C LEU A 79 25.67 -64.18 -1.26
N LEU A 80 27.00 -64.27 -1.27
CA LEU A 80 27.87 -63.11 -1.15
C LEU A 80 27.75 -62.17 -2.36
N VAL A 81 27.87 -62.71 -3.58
CA VAL A 81 27.76 -61.93 -4.81
C VAL A 81 26.38 -61.30 -4.92
N GLN A 82 25.31 -62.05 -4.59
CA GLN A 82 23.96 -61.53 -4.59
C GLN A 82 23.76 -60.42 -3.55
N SER A 83 24.31 -60.59 -2.34
CA SER A 83 24.24 -59.57 -1.28
C SER A 83 25.02 -58.30 -1.67
N MET A 84 26.21 -58.45 -2.28
CA MET A 84 27.00 -57.33 -2.79
C MET A 84 26.29 -56.61 -3.93
N LEU A 85 25.66 -57.33 -4.86
CA LEU A 85 24.89 -56.74 -5.95
C LEU A 85 23.73 -55.91 -5.41
N ARG A 86 22.92 -56.46 -4.50
CA ARG A 86 21.80 -55.74 -3.88
C ARG A 86 22.28 -54.50 -3.10
N LEU A 87 23.41 -54.61 -2.39
CA LEU A 87 24.02 -53.49 -1.69
C LEU A 87 24.43 -52.37 -2.65
N LEU A 88 25.08 -52.71 -3.77
CA LEU A 88 25.45 -51.76 -4.81
C LEU A 88 24.23 -51.10 -5.44
N GLU A 89 23.21 -51.88 -5.79
CA GLU A 89 21.95 -51.35 -6.32
C GLU A 89 21.26 -50.38 -5.35
N SER A 90 21.21 -50.74 -4.06
CA SER A 90 20.68 -49.86 -3.00
C SER A 90 21.51 -48.58 -2.91
N TYR A 91 22.84 -48.69 -2.90
CA TYR A 91 23.74 -47.54 -2.83
C TYR A 91 23.54 -46.57 -4.02
N PHE A 92 23.40 -47.09 -5.25
CA PHE A 92 23.14 -46.25 -6.42
C PHE A 92 21.75 -45.59 -6.36
N LYS A 93 20.72 -46.30 -5.87
CA LYS A 93 19.40 -45.71 -5.62
C LYS A 93 19.48 -44.58 -4.59
N ASP A 94 20.20 -44.79 -3.49
CA ASP A 94 20.37 -43.81 -2.43
C ASP A 94 21.10 -42.55 -2.92
N ILE A 95 22.14 -42.71 -3.74
CA ILE A 95 22.80 -41.58 -4.40
C ILE A 95 21.80 -40.81 -5.27
N SER A 96 21.06 -41.51 -6.12
CA SER A 96 20.10 -40.87 -7.04
C SER A 96 19.04 -40.07 -6.28
N VAL A 97 18.49 -40.64 -5.21
CA VAL A 97 17.48 -39.97 -4.36
C VAL A 97 18.11 -38.75 -3.68
N ARG A 98 19.32 -38.88 -3.14
CA ARG A 98 20.02 -37.78 -2.49
C ARG A 98 20.32 -36.63 -3.46
N ASP A 99 20.69 -36.94 -4.70
CA ASP A 99 20.93 -35.94 -5.74
C ASP A 99 19.63 -35.22 -6.14
N GLU A 100 18.53 -35.96 -6.29
CA GLU A 100 17.20 -35.39 -6.54
C GLU A 100 16.77 -34.45 -5.41
N LEU A 101 16.90 -34.88 -4.15
CA LEU A 101 16.62 -34.06 -2.98
C LEU A 101 17.51 -32.82 -2.93
N GLY A 102 18.80 -32.95 -3.30
CA GLY A 102 19.72 -31.83 -3.41
C GLY A 102 19.27 -30.80 -4.47
N CYS A 103 18.78 -31.26 -5.62
CA CYS A 103 18.19 -30.39 -6.65
C CYS A 103 16.93 -29.67 -6.14
N ARG A 104 16.03 -30.39 -5.49
CA ARG A 104 14.79 -29.83 -4.93
C ARG A 104 15.08 -28.80 -3.83
N LEU A 105 16.03 -29.10 -2.94
CA LEU A 105 16.46 -28.16 -1.90
C LEU A 105 16.96 -26.85 -2.51
N ARG A 106 17.85 -26.91 -3.50
CA ARG A 106 18.34 -25.71 -4.20
C ARG A 106 17.22 -24.91 -4.87
N SER A 107 16.23 -25.59 -5.43
CA SER A 107 15.05 -24.92 -6.02
C SER A 107 14.25 -24.17 -4.96
N VAL A 108 13.95 -24.82 -3.83
CA VAL A 108 13.19 -24.20 -2.73
C VAL A 108 13.97 -23.04 -2.09
N GLU A 109 15.29 -23.16 -1.96
CA GLU A 109 16.14 -22.05 -1.52
C GLU A 109 16.09 -20.86 -2.47
N ALA A 110 16.13 -21.10 -3.79
CA ALA A 110 15.97 -20.05 -4.79
C ALA A 110 14.60 -19.36 -4.68
N ASP A 111 13.52 -20.14 -4.57
CA ASP A 111 12.16 -19.62 -4.40
C ASP A 111 12.03 -18.79 -3.10
N LEU A 112 12.61 -19.28 -1.99
CA LEU A 112 12.62 -18.58 -0.72
C LEU A 112 13.32 -17.22 -0.84
N THR A 113 14.50 -17.17 -1.46
CA THR A 113 15.22 -15.90 -1.67
C THR A 113 14.43 -14.93 -2.55
N GLN A 114 13.73 -15.43 -3.56
CA GLN A 114 12.86 -14.62 -4.41
C GLN A 114 11.69 -14.04 -3.61
N VAL A 115 11.00 -14.86 -2.81
CA VAL A 115 9.88 -14.41 -1.97
C VAL A 115 10.36 -13.38 -0.95
N GLN A 116 11.50 -13.60 -0.29
CA GLN A 116 12.09 -12.62 0.64
C GLN A 116 12.39 -11.28 -0.03
N LYS A 117 12.93 -11.31 -1.26
CA LYS A 117 13.17 -10.10 -2.06
C LYS A 117 11.87 -9.37 -2.40
N MET A 118 10.82 -10.10 -2.78
CA MET A 118 9.50 -9.52 -3.04
C MET A 118 8.88 -8.91 -1.78
N TYR A 119 8.97 -9.62 -0.65
CA TYR A 119 8.48 -9.13 0.64
C TYR A 119 9.14 -7.81 1.03
N ARG A 120 10.48 -7.73 0.90
CA ARG A 120 11.22 -6.49 1.18
C ARG A 120 10.77 -5.33 0.29
N ARG A 121 10.57 -5.56 -1.01
CA ARG A 121 10.07 -4.52 -1.94
C ARG A 121 8.68 -4.04 -1.53
N CYS A 122 7.77 -4.96 -1.22
CA CYS A 122 6.43 -4.63 -0.76
C CYS A 122 6.45 -3.80 0.53
N GLN A 123 7.36 -4.13 1.46
CA GLN A 123 7.56 -3.36 2.69
C GLN A 123 8.08 -1.94 2.42
N GLU A 124 9.03 -1.79 1.49
CA GLU A 124 9.56 -0.50 1.06
C GLU A 124 8.45 0.36 0.41
N GLU A 125 7.69 -0.21 -0.53
CA GLU A 125 6.54 0.44 -1.21
C GLU A 125 5.45 0.87 -0.23
N LEU A 126 5.11 0.02 0.76
CA LEU A 126 4.16 0.37 1.81
C LEU A 126 4.65 1.56 2.63
N SER A 127 5.94 1.57 3.00
CA SER A 127 6.52 2.67 3.77
C SER A 127 6.52 3.99 2.99
N GLU A 128 6.73 3.93 1.67
CA GLU A 128 6.69 5.08 0.78
C GLU A 128 5.24 5.60 0.61
N ALA A 129 4.28 4.69 0.40
CA ALA A 129 2.87 5.03 0.29
C ALA A 129 2.33 5.68 1.57
N LEU A 130 2.73 5.20 2.76
CA LEU A 130 2.37 5.81 4.03
C LEU A 130 2.92 7.24 4.16
N LYS A 131 4.18 7.48 3.76
CA LYS A 131 4.78 8.82 3.75
C LYS A 131 4.06 9.75 2.75
N ALA A 132 3.79 9.26 1.54
CA ALA A 132 3.07 10.02 0.53
C ALA A 132 1.64 10.38 0.98
N ASN A 133 0.95 9.45 1.64
CA ASN A 133 -0.38 9.67 2.20
C ASN A 133 -0.35 10.73 3.31
N ALA A 134 0.61 10.66 4.23
CA ALA A 134 0.78 11.67 5.28
C ALA A 134 1.02 13.07 4.69
N PHE A 135 1.87 13.18 3.67
CA PHE A 135 2.09 14.44 2.96
C PHE A 135 0.82 14.95 2.26
N ALA A 136 0.08 14.07 1.60
CA ALA A 136 -1.18 14.43 0.94
C ALA A 136 -2.23 14.93 1.93
N LYS A 137 -2.37 14.27 3.09
CA LYS A 137 -3.26 14.70 4.18
C LYS A 137 -2.90 16.05 4.75
N GLU A 138 -1.61 16.32 4.97
CA GLU A 138 -1.18 17.64 5.46
C GLU A 138 -1.45 18.74 4.42
N ARG A 139 -1.26 18.44 3.13
CA ARG A 139 -1.60 19.37 2.05
C ARG A 139 -3.10 19.64 1.99
N GLU A 140 -3.93 18.62 2.15
CA GLU A 140 -5.39 18.75 2.23
C GLU A 140 -5.82 19.61 3.44
N ARG A 141 -5.22 19.38 4.62
CA ARG A 141 -5.45 20.19 5.82
C ARG A 141 -5.21 21.69 5.55
N ARG A 142 -4.10 22.02 4.88
CA ARG A 142 -3.76 23.41 4.53
C ARG A 142 -4.78 24.04 3.58
N TYR A 143 -5.21 23.31 2.55
CA TYR A 143 -6.23 23.82 1.64
C TYR A 143 -7.59 24.02 2.32
N GLU A 144 -7.97 23.16 3.26
CA GLU A 144 -9.21 23.33 4.01
C GLU A 144 -9.15 24.56 4.94
N GLU A 145 -7.98 24.86 5.52
CA GLU A 145 -7.75 26.09 6.31
C GLU A 145 -7.80 27.36 5.46
N GLU A 146 -7.19 27.33 4.28
CA GLU A 146 -7.25 28.43 3.32
C GLU A 146 -8.70 28.68 2.87
N LYS A 147 -9.42 27.62 2.51
CA LYS A 147 -10.84 27.68 2.15
C LYS A 147 -11.69 28.28 3.27
N LYS A 148 -11.49 27.85 4.52
CA LYS A 148 -12.17 28.44 5.69
C LYS A 148 -11.88 29.94 5.81
N THR A 149 -10.62 30.33 5.65
CA THR A 149 -10.20 31.74 5.71
C THR A 149 -10.84 32.58 4.61
N LEU A 150 -10.84 32.09 3.37
CA LEU A 150 -11.48 32.75 2.23
C LEU A 150 -12.99 32.87 2.40
N ASN A 151 -13.66 31.84 2.94
CA ASN A 151 -15.08 31.88 3.22
C ASN A 151 -15.42 32.93 4.29
N CYS A 152 -14.66 33.00 5.38
CA CYS A 152 -14.80 34.07 6.37
C CYS A 152 -14.67 35.47 5.76
N ARG A 153 -13.70 35.68 4.87
CA ARG A 153 -13.51 36.96 4.15
C ARG A 153 -14.68 37.28 3.22
N LEU A 154 -15.16 36.29 2.47
CA LEU A 154 -16.31 36.45 1.57
C LEU A 154 -17.56 36.82 2.35
N LYS A 155 -17.81 36.16 3.49
CA LYS A 155 -18.93 36.47 4.38
C LYS A 155 -18.83 37.90 4.92
N ALA A 156 -17.66 38.31 5.41
CA ALA A 156 -17.43 39.66 5.90
C ALA A 156 -17.69 40.72 4.82
N SER A 157 -17.18 40.51 3.61
CA SER A 157 -17.42 41.43 2.47
C SER A 157 -18.89 41.47 2.07
N SER A 158 -19.59 40.33 2.07
CA SER A 158 -21.02 40.27 1.78
C SER A 158 -21.86 41.03 2.81
N ASP A 159 -21.49 40.92 4.10
CA ASP A 159 -22.12 41.67 5.18
C ASP A 159 -21.87 43.18 5.07
N GLU A 160 -20.68 43.59 4.66
CA GLU A 160 -20.35 45.00 4.40
C GLU A 160 -21.17 45.56 3.23
N VAL A 161 -21.24 44.84 2.10
CA VAL A 161 -22.08 45.23 0.95
C VAL A 161 -23.54 45.36 1.37
N ARG A 162 -24.07 44.41 2.14
CA ARG A 162 -25.44 44.46 2.66
C ARG A 162 -25.66 45.69 3.56
N LYS A 163 -24.70 46.02 4.43
CA LYS A 163 -24.75 47.22 5.28
C LYS A 163 -24.74 48.51 4.44
N LEU A 164 -23.89 48.58 3.42
CA LEU A 164 -23.81 49.72 2.50
C LEU A 164 -25.12 49.89 1.71
N GLN A 165 -25.70 48.80 1.21
CA GLN A 165 -27.00 48.82 0.54
C GLN A 165 -28.11 49.36 1.44
N GLN A 166 -28.16 48.92 2.71
CA GLN A 166 -29.13 49.44 3.69
C GLN A 166 -28.92 50.94 3.96
N ASN A 167 -27.67 51.38 4.11
CA ASN A 167 -27.36 52.80 4.29
C ASN A 167 -27.77 53.62 3.07
N PHE A 168 -27.51 53.12 1.85
CA PHE A 168 -27.92 53.77 0.61
C PHE A 168 -29.44 53.95 0.54
N GLN A 169 -30.21 52.91 0.84
CA GLN A 169 -31.68 53.00 0.90
C GLN A 169 -32.17 54.03 1.93
N ARG A 170 -31.53 54.08 3.11
CA ARG A 170 -31.84 55.11 4.13
C ARG A 170 -31.54 56.52 3.63
N HIS A 171 -30.41 56.72 2.96
CA HIS A 171 -30.07 58.02 2.38
C HIS A 171 -31.02 58.42 1.25
N GLU A 172 -31.38 57.49 0.37
CA GLU A 172 -32.33 57.76 -0.71
C GLU A 172 -33.69 58.20 -0.17
N THR A 173 -34.22 57.49 0.83
CA THR A 173 -35.49 57.86 1.49
C THR A 173 -35.40 59.20 2.21
N GLN A 174 -34.27 59.50 2.86
CA GLN A 174 -34.01 60.79 3.50
C GLN A 174 -33.96 61.94 2.47
N VAL A 175 -33.21 61.79 1.38
CA VAL A 175 -33.12 62.79 0.30
C VAL A 175 -34.49 63.03 -0.33
N LEU A 176 -35.27 61.98 -0.55
CA LEU A 176 -36.63 62.10 -1.06
C LEU A 176 -37.56 62.84 -0.09
N HIS A 177 -37.37 62.67 1.23
CA HIS A 177 -38.11 63.42 2.24
C HIS A 177 -37.74 64.90 2.23
N GLU A 178 -36.45 65.24 2.26
CA GLU A 178 -35.96 66.61 2.22
C GLU A 178 -36.36 67.32 0.91
N LYS A 179 -36.26 66.64 -0.23
CA LYS A 179 -36.76 67.16 -1.51
C LYS A 179 -38.24 67.55 -1.42
N ARG A 180 -39.09 66.65 -0.92
CA ARG A 180 -40.52 66.92 -0.73
C ARG A 180 -40.79 68.05 0.27
N LYS A 181 -39.93 68.24 1.26
CA LYS A 181 -40.02 69.33 2.24
C LYS A 181 -39.71 70.68 1.58
N VAL A 182 -38.60 70.76 0.84
CA VAL A 182 -38.21 71.96 0.09
C VAL A 182 -39.26 72.31 -0.96
N GLU A 183 -39.80 71.33 -1.69
CA GLU A 183 -40.89 71.55 -2.66
C GLU A 183 -42.12 72.17 -2.00
N ARG A 184 -42.51 71.71 -0.80
CA ARG A 184 -43.62 72.28 -0.03
C ARG A 184 -43.34 73.71 0.43
N GLU A 185 -42.14 73.99 0.94
CA GLU A 185 -41.73 75.33 1.37
C GLU A 185 -41.73 76.32 0.21
N LEU A 186 -41.20 75.90 -0.94
CA LEU A 186 -41.17 76.68 -2.18
C LEU A 186 -42.57 76.93 -2.74
N ALA A 187 -43.46 75.94 -2.70
CA ALA A 187 -44.87 76.11 -3.05
C ALA A 187 -45.54 77.15 -2.14
N GLY A 188 -45.33 77.07 -0.82
CA GLY A 188 -45.85 78.07 0.12
C GLY A 188 -45.28 79.48 -0.07
N LEU A 189 -44.00 79.60 -0.45
CA LEU A 189 -43.39 80.89 -0.81
C LEU A 189 -44.02 81.48 -2.08
N ARG A 190 -44.23 80.66 -3.11
CA ARG A 190 -44.91 81.06 -4.35
C ARG A 190 -46.32 81.56 -4.08
N GLU A 191 -47.07 80.87 -3.23
CA GLU A 191 -48.42 81.29 -2.81
C GLU A 191 -48.40 82.66 -2.12
N ARG A 192 -47.51 82.86 -1.13
CA ARG A 192 -47.35 84.16 -0.44
C ARG A 192 -46.95 85.29 -1.39
N LEU A 193 -46.06 85.02 -2.34
CA LEU A 193 -45.67 85.98 -3.36
C LEU A 193 -46.86 86.34 -4.26
N ALA A 194 -47.63 85.36 -4.73
CA ALA A 194 -48.83 85.58 -5.54
C ALA A 194 -49.87 86.46 -4.82
N ILE A 195 -50.12 86.18 -3.53
CA ILE A 195 -50.97 87.02 -2.68
C ILE A 195 -50.41 88.44 -2.59
N SER A 196 -49.11 88.62 -2.39
CA SER A 196 -48.49 89.96 -2.27
C SER A 196 -48.59 90.77 -3.57
N ILE A 197 -48.37 90.14 -4.73
CA ILE A 197 -48.53 90.75 -6.05
C ILE A 197 -50.01 91.14 -6.30
N SER A 198 -50.96 90.28 -5.94
CA SER A 198 -52.40 90.56 -6.08
C SER A 198 -52.86 91.73 -5.19
N LYS A 199 -52.31 91.87 -3.98
CA LYS A 199 -52.56 93.02 -3.08
C LYS A 199 -51.96 94.32 -3.63
N SER A 200 -50.80 94.24 -4.29
CA SER A 200 -50.14 95.40 -4.92
C SER A 200 -50.91 95.93 -6.14
N LYS A 201 -51.61 95.07 -6.89
CA LYS A 201 -52.44 95.46 -8.05
C LYS A 201 -53.77 96.15 -7.70
N ASN A 202 -54.11 96.29 -6.41
CA ASN A 202 -55.31 96.99 -5.95
C ASN A 202 -54.95 98.13 -4.96
N PRO A 203 -54.74 99.38 -5.42
CA PRO A 203 -54.49 100.49 -4.53
C PRO A 203 -55.82 101.11 -4.07
N ARG A 204 -56.63 100.39 -3.28
CA ARG A 204 -57.69 101.04 -2.49
C ARG A 204 -57.89 100.39 -1.11
N SER A 205 -57.39 101.15 -0.13
CA SER A 205 -57.88 101.35 1.24
C SER A 205 -57.02 100.76 2.38
N PRO A 206 -56.59 101.60 3.35
CA PRO A 206 -55.80 101.21 4.51
C PRO A 206 -56.63 100.97 5.79
N ASN A 207 -55.94 100.41 6.80
CA ASN A 207 -56.23 100.32 8.25
C ASN A 207 -56.77 99.00 8.81
N ARG A 208 -55.90 98.26 9.52
CA ARG A 208 -55.79 98.29 11.00
C ARG A 208 -54.57 97.48 11.52
N ARG A 209 -53.58 98.21 12.05
CA ARG A 209 -52.87 98.16 13.37
C ARG A 209 -52.82 96.86 14.24
N PRO A 210 -51.90 96.74 15.24
CA PRO A 210 -50.75 95.82 15.12
C PRO A 210 -50.48 94.90 16.36
N VAL A 211 -49.40 94.12 16.26
CA VAL A 211 -48.59 93.44 17.32
C VAL A 211 -49.23 92.24 18.05
N ARG A 212 -48.62 91.04 17.95
CA ARG A 212 -47.87 90.39 19.07
C ARG A 212 -47.15 89.09 18.64
N ASN A 213 -45.84 89.09 18.88
CA ASN A 213 -44.92 87.98 19.19
C ASN A 213 -44.55 86.93 18.14
N ARG A 214 -43.34 87.17 17.60
CA ARG A 214 -42.30 86.20 17.23
C ARG A 214 -42.31 84.94 18.10
N THR A 215 -42.28 83.79 17.44
CA THR A 215 -41.28 82.74 17.72
C THR A 215 -40.93 82.05 16.40
N LEU A 216 -40.05 82.67 15.62
CA LEU A 216 -39.39 82.01 14.50
C LEU A 216 -38.21 81.24 15.09
N ASN A 217 -38.43 79.97 15.43
CA ASN A 217 -37.34 79.00 15.56
C ASN A 217 -36.96 78.56 14.14
N THR A 218 -36.29 79.46 13.41
CA THR A 218 -35.52 79.05 12.23
C THR A 218 -34.23 78.46 12.75
N CYS A 219 -34.25 77.16 13.06
CA CYS A 219 -33.03 76.39 13.15
C CYS A 219 -32.48 76.28 11.73
N ILE A 220 -31.69 77.27 11.31
CA ILE A 220 -30.67 77.08 10.29
C ILE A 220 -29.63 76.18 10.95
N SER A 221 -29.92 74.88 11.01
CA SER A 221 -28.91 73.88 11.27
C SER A 221 -27.97 73.93 10.08
N GLY A 222 -26.73 74.32 10.36
CA GLY A 222 -25.74 74.68 9.37
C GLY A 222 -25.68 73.73 8.18
N LEU A 223 -25.61 74.34 7.00
CA LEU A 223 -24.89 73.76 5.88
C LEU A 223 -23.43 73.58 6.32
N SER A 224 -23.13 72.51 7.06
CA SER A 224 -21.79 71.94 7.04
C SER A 224 -21.68 71.22 5.71
N ALA A 225 -21.17 71.94 4.71
CA ALA A 225 -20.46 71.32 3.62
C ALA A 225 -19.26 70.59 4.22
N SER A 226 -19.47 69.36 4.69
CA SER A 226 -18.38 68.42 4.89
C SER A 226 -17.92 68.01 3.50
N THR A 227 -16.97 68.77 2.97
CA THR A 227 -16.06 68.34 1.90
C THR A 227 -15.47 67.01 2.37
N PHE A 228 -16.02 65.90 1.90
CA PHE A 228 -15.42 64.60 2.15
C PHE A 228 -14.24 64.50 1.19
N THR A 229 -13.09 64.97 1.65
CA THR A 229 -11.79 64.64 1.08
C THR A 229 -11.69 63.12 1.05
N LEU A 230 -11.54 62.57 -0.15
CA LEU A 230 -10.99 61.23 -0.34
C LEU A 230 -9.70 61.11 0.49
N PRO A 231 -9.52 60.07 1.31
CA PRO A 231 -8.22 59.82 1.89
C PRO A 231 -7.31 59.30 0.76
N GLU A 232 -6.56 60.24 0.19
CA GLU A 232 -5.31 59.98 -0.51
C GLU A 232 -4.26 59.65 0.55
N ASN A 233 -3.57 58.52 0.34
CA ASN A 233 -2.46 57.95 1.11
C ASN A 233 -2.81 56.95 2.23
N ALA A 234 -2.84 55.68 1.83
CA ALA A 234 -2.17 54.63 2.58
C ALA A 234 -1.13 53.98 1.68
N ASP A 235 0.05 54.60 1.69
CA ASP A 235 1.31 53.95 1.40
C ASP A 235 1.49 52.83 2.44
N ARG A 236 1.31 51.58 2.00
CA ARG A 236 1.85 50.40 2.68
C ARG A 236 2.29 49.40 1.64
N SER A 237 3.62 49.37 1.45
CA SER A 237 4.43 48.17 1.48
C SER A 237 3.78 46.95 0.81
N SER A 238 4.06 46.84 -0.48
CA SER A 238 4.14 45.56 -1.18
C SER A 238 4.87 44.54 -0.29
N PRO A 239 4.27 43.41 0.10
CA PRO A 239 5.07 42.25 0.40
C PRO A 239 5.60 41.78 -0.95
N SER A 240 6.90 42.00 -1.14
CA SER A 240 7.70 41.27 -2.10
C SER A 240 7.25 39.82 -2.12
N ILE A 241 6.71 39.39 -3.26
CA ILE A 241 6.65 37.98 -3.63
C ILE A 241 8.11 37.50 -3.59
N PRO A 242 8.51 36.59 -2.68
CA PRO A 242 9.80 35.96 -2.86
C PRO A 242 9.66 35.08 -4.10
N ASN A 243 10.45 35.44 -5.11
CA ASN A 243 10.89 34.52 -6.15
C ASN A 243 11.31 33.20 -5.48
N GLY A 244 10.46 32.21 -5.66
CA GLY A 244 10.70 30.81 -5.35
C GLY A 244 10.22 29.97 -6.52
N GLN A 245 10.60 30.34 -7.75
CA GLN A 245 10.68 29.37 -8.83
C GLN A 245 11.72 28.31 -8.43
N LEU A 246 11.31 27.34 -7.64
CA LEU A 246 11.92 26.03 -7.73
C LEU A 246 11.32 25.39 -8.98
N VAL A 247 12.04 25.51 -10.10
CA VAL A 247 11.87 24.64 -11.25
C VAL A 247 12.18 23.23 -10.75
N THR A 248 11.19 22.55 -10.19
CA THR A 248 11.22 21.09 -10.10
C THR A 248 10.94 20.61 -11.50
N ARG A 249 12.05 20.44 -12.24
CA ARG A 249 12.10 19.65 -13.46
C ARG A 249 11.46 18.31 -13.10
N VAL A 250 10.21 18.13 -13.52
CA VAL A 250 9.55 16.82 -13.50
C VAL A 250 10.30 15.99 -14.54
N THR A 251 11.36 15.32 -14.09
CA THR A 251 11.96 14.22 -14.84
C THR A 251 10.94 13.11 -14.77
N VAL A 252 10.09 13.04 -15.80
CA VAL A 252 9.27 11.86 -16.08
C VAL A 252 10.27 10.73 -16.35
N HIS A 253 10.56 9.93 -15.34
CA HIS A 253 11.21 8.65 -15.59
C HIS A 253 10.21 7.78 -16.36
N PRO A 254 10.57 7.29 -17.55
CA PRO A 254 9.71 6.38 -18.26
C PRO A 254 9.56 5.11 -17.41
N THR A 255 8.35 4.88 -16.92
CA THR A 255 7.97 3.59 -16.36
C THR A 255 8.14 2.59 -17.48
N ARG A 256 9.20 1.78 -17.42
CA ARG A 256 9.34 0.58 -18.23
C ARG A 256 8.14 -0.30 -17.93
N THR A 257 7.14 -0.24 -18.79
CA THR A 257 6.16 -1.32 -18.96
C THR A 257 6.94 -2.55 -19.40
N VAL A 258 7.32 -3.40 -18.44
CA VAL A 258 7.65 -4.78 -18.75
C VAL A 258 6.35 -5.46 -19.14
N SER A 259 6.16 -5.49 -20.46
CA SER A 259 5.23 -6.36 -21.16
C SER A 259 5.38 -7.79 -20.63
N SER A 260 4.38 -8.26 -19.91
CA SER A 260 4.18 -9.67 -19.61
C SER A 260 2.98 -10.13 -20.41
N CYS A 261 3.28 -10.77 -21.53
CA CYS A 261 2.33 -11.49 -22.36
C CYS A 261 1.88 -12.73 -21.58
N ILE A 262 0.75 -12.68 -20.90
CA ILE A 262 -0.01 -13.89 -20.55
C ILE A 262 -1.23 -13.91 -21.46
N ALA A 263 -1.07 -14.60 -22.58
CA ALA A 263 -2.14 -14.96 -23.48
C ALA A 263 -3.00 -16.05 -22.80
N ALA A 264 -4.12 -15.66 -22.20
CA ALA A 264 -5.20 -16.59 -21.89
C ALA A 264 -6.25 -16.48 -23.01
N ASN A 265 -6.25 -17.48 -23.88
CA ASN A 265 -7.20 -17.63 -24.98
C ASN A 265 -8.56 -18.02 -24.39
N VAL A 266 -9.49 -17.07 -24.38
CA VAL A 266 -10.93 -17.33 -24.23
C VAL A 266 -11.51 -17.42 -25.64
N ARG A 267 -11.94 -18.62 -26.06
CA ARG A 267 -12.91 -18.77 -27.15
C ARG A 267 -14.19 -19.41 -26.62
N GLN A 268 -15.20 -18.56 -26.71
CA GLN A 268 -16.63 -18.74 -26.55
C GLN A 268 -17.17 -20.03 -27.16
N SER A 269 -18.15 -20.63 -26.49
CA SER A 269 -19.33 -21.15 -27.19
C SER A 269 -20.58 -21.09 -26.31
N LYS A 270 -21.59 -20.43 -26.88
CA LYS A 270 -23.05 -20.68 -26.78
C LYS A 270 -23.84 -20.19 -25.55
N SER A 271 -24.75 -19.28 -25.88
CA SER A 271 -25.95 -18.78 -25.19
C SER A 271 -27.09 -19.84 -25.16
N PRO A 272 -28.34 -19.48 -24.80
CA PRO A 272 -28.87 -18.57 -23.76
C PRO A 272 -29.87 -19.32 -22.85
N GLU A 273 -30.33 -18.70 -21.75
CA GLU A 273 -31.76 -18.52 -21.42
C GLU A 273 -32.00 -18.06 -19.96
N ASN A 274 -32.98 -17.16 -19.86
CA ASN A 274 -33.98 -17.02 -18.80
C ASN A 274 -33.67 -16.34 -17.45
N LEU A 275 -34.31 -15.16 -17.35
CA LEU A 275 -35.32 -14.77 -16.36
C LEU A 275 -34.91 -14.15 -15.01
N MET A 276 -35.75 -13.17 -14.68
CA MET A 276 -36.11 -12.66 -13.35
C MET A 276 -35.30 -11.49 -12.79
N SER A 277 -35.89 -10.32 -13.03
CA SER A 277 -35.96 -9.17 -12.15
C SER A 277 -35.96 -9.53 -10.65
N MET A 278 -35.21 -8.77 -9.85
CA MET A 278 -35.75 -8.19 -8.63
C MET A 278 -35.00 -6.90 -8.28
N SER A 279 -35.79 -5.85 -8.06
CA SER A 279 -35.41 -4.64 -7.33
C SER A 279 -34.78 -4.99 -5.99
N ASN A 280 -33.75 -4.27 -5.58
CA ASN A 280 -33.69 -3.81 -4.19
C ASN A 280 -32.97 -2.47 -4.08
N LYS A 281 -33.78 -1.44 -3.80
CA LYS A 281 -33.36 -0.17 -3.20
C LYS A 281 -33.29 -0.41 -1.70
N ASN A 282 -32.19 0.00 -1.07
CA ASN A 282 -32.06 0.46 0.33
C ASN A 282 -30.62 1.01 0.42
N GLY A 283 -30.36 2.29 0.73
CA GLY A 283 -30.74 2.97 1.96
C GLY A 283 -29.73 2.56 3.04
N LEU A 284 -28.54 3.14 3.07
CA LEU A 284 -28.15 4.27 3.92
C LEU A 284 -28.20 3.95 5.43
N SER A 285 -27.03 3.72 6.04
CA SER A 285 -26.69 4.26 7.38
C SER A 285 -25.24 3.98 7.73
N ILE A 286 -24.52 5.08 7.95
CA ILE A 286 -23.26 5.21 8.67
C ILE A 286 -23.54 4.88 10.14
N SER A 287 -22.70 4.06 10.78
CA SER A 287 -22.44 4.17 12.21
C SER A 287 -20.94 4.02 12.45
N GLU A 288 -20.33 5.14 12.80
CA GLU A 288 -19.08 5.19 13.55
C GLU A 288 -19.36 4.58 14.92
N ASP A 289 -18.52 3.65 15.37
CA ASP A 289 -18.43 3.38 16.80
C ASP A 289 -16.96 3.14 17.15
N GLU A 290 -16.46 4.06 17.98
CA GLU A 290 -15.14 4.08 18.56
C GLU A 290 -15.04 2.96 19.62
N GLY A 291 -14.11 2.03 19.41
CA GLY A 291 -13.79 0.98 20.39
C GLY A 291 -12.30 0.98 20.71
N THR A 292 -11.89 1.83 21.65
CA THR A 292 -10.55 1.83 22.24
C THR A 292 -10.27 0.48 22.93
N VAL A 293 -9.46 -0.38 22.31
CA VAL A 293 -8.95 -1.59 22.96
C VAL A 293 -7.66 -1.24 23.70
N GLN A 294 -7.77 -1.05 25.03
CA GLN A 294 -6.62 -1.07 25.93
C GLN A 294 -6.05 -2.50 25.99
N VAL A 295 -4.84 -2.67 25.47
CA VAL A 295 -4.04 -3.89 25.68
C VAL A 295 -3.40 -3.80 27.06
N VAL A 296 -3.98 -4.50 28.03
CA VAL A 296 -3.37 -4.71 29.35
C VAL A 296 -2.30 -5.79 29.23
N HIS A 297 -1.03 -5.38 29.32
CA HIS A 297 0.08 -6.30 29.55
C HIS A 297 -0.07 -6.95 30.93
N ARG A 298 -0.34 -8.26 30.97
CA ARG A 298 -0.03 -9.08 32.14
C ARG A 298 1.33 -9.76 31.93
N CYS A 299 2.35 -9.22 32.58
CA CYS A 299 3.54 -9.99 32.94
C CYS A 299 3.10 -11.10 33.89
N SER A 300 3.41 -12.35 33.55
CA SER A 300 3.40 -13.46 34.50
C SER A 300 4.82 -14.00 34.57
N CYS A 301 5.52 -13.66 35.65
CA CYS A 301 6.71 -14.36 36.09
C CYS A 301 6.28 -15.63 36.81
N ARG A 302 6.75 -16.79 36.33
CA ARG A 302 7.26 -17.90 37.13
C ARG A 302 7.94 -18.90 36.23
#